data_AF-A0A0P7B8D8-F1
#
_entry.id   AF-A0A0P7B8D8-F1
#
_cell.length_a   1.000
_cell.length_b   1.000
_cell.length_c   1.000
_cell.angle_alpha   90.00
_cell.angle_beta   90.00
_cell.angle_gamma   90.00
#
_symmetry.space_group_name_H-M   'P 1'
#
loop_
_entity.id
_entity.type
_entity.pdbx_description
1 polymer ?
#
loop_
_entity_poly.entity_id
_entity_poly.type
_entity_poly.pdbx_seq_one_letter_code
_entity_poly.pdbx_strand_id
1 'polypeptide(L)'
;SCYKSNDGAIDLEVSGGSGHYNYSWSNSATTEDLSGLAAGTYSVTVTDDNNCTATASVEITQPDTLIATITSSKKLSCDEAGDGEIDLAVSGGTENYSYSWSNSATT
;
A
#
# COMPACT_ATOMS: atom_id res chain seq x y z
N SER A 1 3.57 -3.42 3.86
CA SER A 1 2.84 -2.15 3.83
C SER A 1 1.35 -2.42 3.98
N CYS A 2 0.59 -1.51 4.57
CA CYS A 2 -0.87 -1.59 4.66
C CYS A 2 -1.53 -0.73 3.57
N TYR A 3 -2.82 -0.96 3.31
CA TYR A 3 -3.62 0.02 2.56
C TYR A 3 -3.51 1.40 3.20
N LYS A 4 -3.23 2.43 2.40
CA LYS A 4 -2.95 3.84 2.80
C LYS A 4 -1.71 4.05 3.67
N SER A 5 -0.75 3.12 3.65
CA SER A 5 0.58 3.38 4.21
C SER A 5 1.32 4.40 3.36
N ASN A 6 2.20 5.19 3.99
CA ASN A 6 3.10 6.14 3.34
C ASN A 6 4.55 5.65 3.50
N ASP A 7 4.82 4.41 3.09
CA ASP A 7 6.13 3.76 3.21
C ASP A 7 6.79 3.50 1.84
N GLY A 8 6.21 4.02 0.75
CA GLY A 8 6.79 3.94 -0.59
C GLY A 8 8.04 4.81 -0.74
N ALA A 9 8.92 4.41 -1.66
CA ALA A 9 10.13 5.14 -2.01
C ALA A 9 10.41 5.03 -3.52
N ILE A 10 11.10 6.02 -4.06
CA ILE A 10 11.60 6.06 -5.43
C ILE A 10 13.09 6.37 -5.36
N ASP A 11 13.89 5.48 -5.94
CA ASP A 11 15.32 5.61 -6.14
C ASP A 11 15.55 5.89 -7.63
N LEU A 12 16.00 7.11 -7.95
CA LEU A 12 16.09 7.60 -9.33
C LEU A 12 17.53 7.56 -9.82
N GLU A 13 17.77 6.84 -10.93
CA GLU A 13 19.06 6.90 -11.63
C GLU A 13 18.98 7.84 -12.84
N VAL A 14 19.86 8.85 -12.86
CA VAL A 14 20.01 9.77 -14.00
C VAL A 14 21.30 9.44 -14.76
N SER A 15 21.20 9.31 -16.08
CA SER A 15 22.37 9.09 -16.95
C SER A 15 22.40 10.10 -18.11
N GLY A 16 23.59 10.50 -18.53
CA GLY A 16 23.78 11.59 -19.51
C GLY A 16 23.84 12.95 -18.82
N GLY A 17 23.48 14.03 -19.54
CA GLY A 17 23.43 15.40 -19.01
C GLY A 17 24.79 16.03 -18.71
N SER A 18 24.79 17.29 -18.25
CA SER A 18 25.99 17.96 -17.77
C SER A 18 25.67 18.98 -16.68
N GLY A 19 26.55 19.05 -15.66
CA GLY A 19 26.37 19.99 -14.55
C GLY A 19 25.47 19.43 -13.45
N HIS A 20 24.79 20.32 -12.75
CA HIS A 20 23.82 19.96 -11.72
C HIS A 20 22.46 19.63 -12.34
N TYR A 21 21.69 18.81 -11.64
CA TYR A 21 20.33 18.48 -12.02
C TYR A 21 19.32 19.18 -11.12
N ASN A 22 18.28 19.73 -11.74
CA ASN A 22 17.08 20.22 -11.09
C ASN A 22 15.98 19.20 -11.28
N TYR A 23 15.38 18.75 -10.18
CA TYR A 23 14.28 17.80 -10.18
C TYR A 23 12.96 18.53 -9.92
N SER A 24 11.96 18.24 -10.72
CA SER A 24 10.59 18.73 -10.53
C SER A 24 9.64 17.56 -10.55
N TRP A 25 9.23 17.13 -9.35
CA TRP A 25 8.28 16.05 -9.19
C TRP A 25 6.84 16.54 -9.22
N SER A 26 5.91 15.68 -9.63
CA SER A 26 4.47 15.94 -9.63
C SER A 26 3.89 16.25 -8.24
N ASN A 27 4.58 15.84 -7.18
CA ASN A 27 4.25 16.14 -5.78
C ASN A 27 4.98 17.39 -5.24
N SER A 28 5.58 18.21 -6.11
CA SER A 28 6.36 19.42 -5.77
C SER A 28 7.70 19.18 -5.07
N ALA A 29 8.16 17.92 -4.96
CA ALA A 29 9.50 17.65 -4.45
C ALA A 29 10.58 18.02 -5.47
N THR A 30 11.80 18.25 -4.96
CA THR A 30 12.97 18.69 -5.76
C THR A 30 14.24 17.89 -5.46
N THR A 31 14.13 16.80 -4.72
CA THR A 31 15.23 15.86 -4.47
C THR A 31 15.29 14.82 -5.58
N GLU A 32 16.44 14.19 -5.74
CA GLU A 32 16.63 13.05 -6.65
C GLU A 32 15.73 11.88 -6.22
N ASP A 33 15.90 11.44 -4.98
CA ASP A 33 15.12 10.36 -4.39
C ASP A 33 13.93 10.87 -3.59
N LEU A 34 12.89 10.03 -3.51
CA LEU A 34 11.72 10.27 -2.68
C LEU A 34 11.50 9.10 -1.71
N SER A 35 11.01 9.41 -0.52
CA SER A 35 10.61 8.42 0.48
C SER A 35 9.36 8.88 1.21
N GLY A 36 8.69 7.97 1.91
CA GLY A 36 7.47 8.29 2.65
C GLY A 36 6.26 8.54 1.73
N LEU A 37 6.23 7.89 0.57
CA LEU A 37 5.21 8.10 -0.45
C LEU A 37 3.98 7.23 -0.24
N ALA A 38 2.81 7.80 -0.54
CA ALA A 38 1.56 7.06 -0.64
C ALA A 38 1.49 6.32 -1.99
N ALA A 39 0.53 5.40 -2.12
CA ALA A 39 0.20 4.86 -3.44
C ALA A 39 -0.28 5.97 -4.39
N GLY A 40 0.18 5.92 -5.63
CA GLY A 40 -0.10 6.92 -6.65
C GLY A 40 0.95 6.93 -7.76
N THR A 41 0.67 7.71 -8.80
CA THR A 41 1.62 7.92 -9.90
C THR A 41 2.45 9.16 -9.65
N TYR A 42 3.77 9.00 -9.69
CA TYR A 42 4.75 10.06 -9.53
C TYR A 42 5.50 10.24 -10.85
N SER A 43 5.56 11.48 -11.33
CA SER A 43 6.36 11.84 -12.48
C SER A 43 7.39 12.88 -12.11
N VAL A 44 8.55 12.82 -12.74
CA VAL A 44 9.66 13.76 -12.56
C VAL A 44 10.05 14.35 -13.90
N THR A 45 10.36 15.64 -13.90
CA THR A 45 11.15 16.30 -14.94
C THR A 45 12.50 16.63 -14.37
N VAL A 46 13.56 16.10 -14.98
CA VAL A 46 14.96 16.39 -14.64
C VAL A 46 15.47 17.39 -15.68
N THR A 47 16.08 18.48 -15.22
CA THR A 47 16.67 19.52 -16.09
C THR A 47 18.13 19.73 -15.72
N ASP A 48 19.04 19.67 -16.70
CA ASP A 48 20.45 19.96 -16.48
C ASP A 48 20.78 21.46 -16.62
N ASP A 49 22.04 21.85 -16.35
CA ASP A 49 22.49 23.25 -16.43
C ASP A 49 22.45 23.83 -17.85
N ASN A 50 22.37 22.97 -18.89
CA ASN A 50 22.24 23.37 -20.29
C ASN A 50 20.78 23.39 -20.78
N ASN A 51 19.82 23.33 -19.85
CA ASN A 51 18.37 23.27 -20.14
C ASN A 51 17.92 22.05 -20.93
N CYS A 52 18.71 20.97 -20.97
CA CYS A 52 18.25 19.68 -21.49
C CYS A 52 17.32 19.03 -20.46
N THR A 53 16.21 18.44 -20.92
CA THR A 53 15.22 17.83 -20.03
C THR A 53 14.99 16.36 -20.33
N ALA A 54 14.73 15.59 -19.27
CA ALA A 54 14.27 14.22 -19.34
C ALA A 54 13.07 14.04 -18.40
N THR A 55 12.15 13.14 -18.75
CA THR A 55 10.99 12.84 -17.91
C THR A 55 10.90 11.35 -17.63
N ALA A 56 10.44 11.01 -16.43
CA ALA A 56 10.14 9.65 -16.03
C ALA A 56 8.84 9.61 -15.21
N SER A 57 8.19 8.45 -15.18
CA SER A 57 6.98 8.22 -14.40
C SER A 57 6.98 6.82 -13.82
N VAL A 58 6.52 6.69 -12.59
CA VAL A 58 6.40 5.41 -11.89
C VAL A 58 5.10 5.38 -11.06
N GLU A 59 4.51 4.19 -10.93
CA GLU A 59 3.35 3.96 -10.09
C GLU A 59 3.77 3.24 -8.81
N ILE A 60 3.38 3.79 -7.66
CA ILE A 60 3.47 3.12 -6.36
C ILE A 60 2.11 2.47 -6.09
N THR A 61 2.10 1.14 -5.99
CA THR A 61 0.91 0.36 -5.67
C THR A 61 0.79 0.09 -4.17
N GLN A 62 -0.42 -0.21 -3.70
CA GLN A 62 -0.68 -0.66 -2.33
C GLN A 62 -1.61 -1.87 -2.33
N PRO A 63 -1.65 -2.66 -1.23
CA PRO A 63 -2.63 -3.72 -1.09
C PRO A 63 -4.06 -3.18 -1.08
N ASP A 64 -5.04 -4.02 -1.43
CA ASP A 64 -6.46 -3.68 -1.29
C ASP A 64 -6.84 -3.43 0.16
N THR A 65 -7.99 -2.78 0.38
CA THR A 65 -8.53 -2.61 1.74
C THR A 65 -8.83 -3.97 2.36
N LEU A 66 -8.34 -4.19 3.59
CA LEU A 66 -8.70 -5.38 4.36
C LEU A 66 -10.16 -5.31 4.78
N ILE A 67 -10.94 -6.33 4.41
CA ILE A 67 -12.36 -6.45 4.72
C ILE A 67 -12.60 -7.80 5.39
N ALA A 68 -13.28 -7.79 6.53
CA ALA A 68 -13.76 -8.97 7.24
C ALA A 68 -15.29 -8.93 7.28
N THR A 69 -15.95 -9.98 6.78
CA THR A 69 -17.41 -10.06 6.69
C THR A 69 -17.91 -11.37 7.29
N ILE A 70 -18.89 -11.30 8.17
CA ILE A 70 -19.59 -12.49 8.69
C ILE A 70 -20.49 -13.03 7.57
N THR A 71 -20.24 -14.26 7.15
CA THR A 71 -20.99 -14.91 6.06
C THR A 71 -22.12 -15.78 6.56
N SER A 72 -21.97 -16.37 7.75
CA SER A 72 -22.99 -17.22 8.36
C SER A 72 -22.92 -17.11 9.88
N SER A 73 -24.07 -17.33 10.53
CA SER A 73 -24.12 -17.59 11.96
C SER A 73 -25.25 -18.55 12.28
N LYS A 74 -24.97 -19.50 13.17
CA LYS A 74 -25.92 -20.50 13.65
C LYS A 74 -26.02 -20.35 15.16
N LYS A 75 -27.24 -20.11 15.62
CA LYS A 75 -27.57 -20.14 17.05
C LYS A 75 -27.53 -21.57 17.58
N LEU A 76 -27.31 -21.70 18.88
CA LEU A 76 -27.43 -22.97 19.59
C LEU A 76 -28.82 -23.59 19.34
N SER A 77 -28.88 -24.90 19.15
CA SER A 77 -30.15 -25.62 18.97
C SER A 77 -30.97 -25.67 20.26
N CYS A 78 -30.30 -25.70 21.41
CA CYS A 78 -30.85 -25.70 22.76
C CYS A 78 -29.85 -25.05 23.74
N ASP A 79 -30.30 -24.75 24.96
CA ASP A 79 -29.40 -24.29 26.02
C ASP A 79 -28.26 -25.31 26.22
N GLU A 80 -27.03 -24.80 26.27
CA GLU A 80 -25.79 -25.58 26.49
C GLU A 80 -25.44 -26.62 25.40
N ALA A 81 -26.10 -26.61 24.24
CA ALA A 81 -25.85 -27.60 23.17
C ALA A 81 -24.44 -27.52 22.54
N GLY A 82 -23.76 -26.37 22.63
CA GLY A 82 -22.41 -26.17 22.09
C GLY A 82 -22.28 -26.26 20.56
N ASP A 83 -23.40 -26.24 19.83
CA ASP A 83 -23.47 -26.48 18.37
C ASP A 83 -23.61 -25.19 17.54
N GLY A 84 -23.27 -24.04 18.13
CA GLY A 84 -23.28 -22.74 17.47
C GLY A 84 -22.06 -22.58 16.57
N GLU A 85 -22.23 -21.89 15.45
CA GLU A 85 -21.21 -21.74 14.42
C GLU A 85 -21.21 -20.28 13.91
N ILE A 86 -20.03 -19.79 13.52
CA ILE A 86 -19.86 -18.49 12.86
C ILE A 86 -18.83 -18.69 11.75
N ASP A 87 -19.18 -18.28 10.54
CA ASP A 87 -18.26 -18.23 9.42
C ASP A 87 -17.93 -16.78 9.05
N LEU A 88 -16.67 -16.55 8.66
CA LEU A 88 -16.17 -15.27 8.20
C LEU A 88 -15.46 -15.43 6.86
N ALA A 89 -15.65 -14.45 5.97
CA ALA A 89 -14.80 -14.25 4.81
C ALA A 89 -13.90 -13.03 5.01
N VAL A 90 -12.61 -13.18 4.69
CA VAL A 90 -11.63 -12.08 4.66
C VAL A 90 -11.17 -11.85 3.23
N SER A 91 -11.07 -10.59 2.82
CA SER A 91 -10.53 -10.19 1.52
C SER A 91 -9.67 -8.93 1.64
N GLY A 92 -8.78 -8.73 0.66
CA GLY A 92 -7.84 -7.59 0.63
C GLY A 92 -6.79 -7.61 1.74
N GLY A 93 -6.09 -6.50 1.96
CA GLY A 93 -4.96 -6.44 2.87
C GLY A 93 -3.74 -7.21 2.36
N THR A 94 -2.85 -7.58 3.27
CA THR A 94 -1.67 -8.42 2.99
C THR A 94 -1.89 -9.84 3.50
N GLU A 95 -1.40 -10.83 2.76
CA GLU A 95 -1.47 -12.25 3.14
C GLU A 95 -0.88 -12.55 4.53
N ASN A 96 -1.23 -13.70 5.09
CA ASN A 96 -1.04 -14.12 6.50
C ASN A 96 -1.96 -13.39 7.50
N TYR A 97 -3.26 -13.61 7.36
CA TYR A 97 -4.24 -13.15 8.35
C TYR A 97 -4.09 -13.90 9.68
N SER A 98 -4.39 -13.21 10.78
CA SER A 98 -4.52 -13.80 12.10
C SER A 98 -5.93 -13.55 12.63
N TYR A 99 -6.51 -14.57 13.26
CA TYR A 99 -7.87 -14.53 13.78
C TYR A 99 -7.83 -14.62 15.30
N SER A 100 -8.52 -13.69 15.96
CA SER A 100 -8.71 -13.70 17.40
C SER A 100 -10.19 -13.54 17.70
N TRP A 101 -10.75 -14.56 18.32
CA TRP A 101 -12.16 -14.60 18.70
C TRP A 101 -12.33 -14.23 20.18
N SER A 102 -13.48 -13.67 20.54
CA SER A 102 -13.77 -13.27 21.94
C SER A 102 -13.76 -14.44 22.93
N ASN A 103 -13.95 -15.68 22.44
CA ASN A 103 -13.81 -16.91 23.20
C ASN A 103 -12.35 -17.43 23.24
N SER A 104 -11.38 -16.61 22.84
CA SER A 104 -9.95 -16.96 22.73
C SER A 104 -9.63 -18.05 21.71
N ALA A 105 -10.58 -18.43 20.83
CA ALA A 105 -10.25 -19.29 19.71
C ALA A 105 -9.31 -18.55 18.74
N THR A 106 -8.32 -19.29 18.24
CA THR A 106 -7.42 -18.86 17.16
C THR A 106 -7.63 -19.78 15.97
N THR A 107 -7.72 -19.23 14.77
CA THR A 107 -7.93 -19.98 13.53
C THR A 107 -6.80 -19.67 12.55
#